data_AF-A0A3S4KFT6-F1
#
_entry.id   AF-A0A3S4KFT6-F1
#
_cell.length_a   1.000
_cell.length_b   1.000
_cell.length_c   1.000
_cell.angle_alpha   90.00
_cell.angle_beta   90.00
_cell.angle_gamma   90.00
#
_symmetry.space_group_name_H-M   'P 1'
#
loop_
_entity.id
_entity.type
_entity.pdbx_description
1 polymer ?
#
loop_
_entity_poly.entity_id
_entity_poly.type
_entity_poly.pdbx_seq_one_letter_code
_entity_poly.pdbx_strand_id
1 'polypeptide(L)'
;MPIGEWGEQLAADAGEGLTLALADDEAFNFYYPDNLALLARCGVKMVRFSPLRDRQLPACQMIWLGGGYPELHAAGLSANHEMLTQLRAAHRRGVAIYAECGGLMYLGTTLEVTSGERYTMADIIPGHSRMGTRLTRFGYCEAQAQQQTLLAAPGRVAARP
;
A
#
# COMPACT_ATOMS: atom_id res chain seq x y z
N MET A 1 -23.47 4.57 -14.63
CA MET A 1 -22.09 4.10 -14.84
C MET A 1 -21.64 4.61 -16.19
N PRO A 2 -20.55 5.40 -16.30
CA PRO A 2 -20.12 5.90 -17.60
C PRO A 2 -19.67 4.73 -18.49
N ILE A 3 -20.00 4.85 -19.78
CA ILE A 3 -19.64 3.90 -20.83
C ILE A 3 -18.25 4.31 -21.31
N GLY A 4 -17.25 3.52 -20.95
CA GLY A 4 -15.90 3.56 -21.50
C GLY A 4 -15.46 2.13 -21.77
N GLU A 5 -14.68 1.91 -22.83
CA GLU A 5 -14.12 0.60 -23.15
C GLU A 5 -13.24 0.14 -21.99
N TRP A 6 -13.79 -0.74 -21.15
CA TRP A 6 -13.00 -1.51 -20.21
C TRP A 6 -12.06 -2.35 -21.07
N GLY A 7 -10.75 -2.28 -20.78
CA GLY A 7 -9.79 -3.18 -21.40
C GLY A 7 -10.24 -4.64 -21.25
N GLU A 8 -9.60 -5.54 -22.01
CA GLU A 8 -9.89 -6.97 -22.06
C GLU A 8 -10.36 -7.52 -20.70
N GLN A 9 -11.57 -8.08 -20.67
CA GLN A 9 -12.21 -8.49 -19.43
C GLN A 9 -11.37 -9.59 -18.78
N LEU A 10 -10.80 -9.30 -17.60
CA LEU A 10 -9.94 -10.25 -16.90
C LEU A 10 -10.70 -11.56 -16.66
N ALA A 11 -10.04 -12.68 -16.96
CA ALA A 11 -10.60 -14.00 -16.74
C ALA A 11 -10.91 -14.20 -15.24
N ALA A 12 -11.99 -14.92 -14.94
CA ALA A 12 -12.48 -15.10 -13.56
C ALA A 12 -11.49 -15.89 -12.66
N ASP A 13 -10.54 -16.59 -13.27
CA ASP A 13 -9.49 -17.40 -12.66
C ASP A 13 -8.09 -16.74 -12.71
N ALA A 14 -7.98 -15.52 -13.25
CA ALA A 14 -6.69 -14.86 -13.49
C ALA A 14 -5.84 -14.66 -12.22
N GLY A 15 -6.46 -14.67 -11.04
CA GLY A 15 -5.81 -14.55 -9.73
C GLY A 15 -5.95 -15.80 -8.86
N GLU A 16 -6.37 -16.94 -9.41
CA GLU A 16 -6.50 -18.18 -8.64
C GLU A 16 -5.16 -18.61 -8.02
N GLY A 17 -5.21 -19.06 -6.77
CA GLY A 17 -4.01 -19.40 -5.99
C GLY A 17 -3.24 -18.21 -5.41
N LEU A 18 -3.59 -16.97 -5.74
CA LEU A 18 -3.00 -15.78 -5.14
C LEU A 18 -3.72 -15.40 -3.85
N THR A 19 -2.94 -15.23 -2.78
CA THR A 19 -3.40 -14.65 -1.52
C THR A 19 -2.89 -13.22 -1.37
N LEU A 20 -3.81 -12.28 -1.19
CA LEU A 20 -3.56 -10.87 -0.95
C LEU A 20 -3.79 -10.53 0.52
N ALA A 21 -2.74 -10.10 1.22
CA ALA A 21 -2.86 -9.52 2.55
C ALA A 21 -3.26 -8.04 2.42
N LEU A 22 -4.49 -7.71 2.80
CA LEU A 22 -5.03 -6.36 2.76
C LEU A 22 -4.93 -5.73 4.14
N ALA A 23 -4.17 -4.65 4.29
CA ALA A 23 -4.17 -3.89 5.54
C ALA A 23 -5.56 -3.31 5.78
N ASP A 24 -6.14 -3.49 6.94
CA ASP A 24 -7.48 -2.99 7.23
C ASP A 24 -7.62 -2.64 8.71
N ASP A 25 -7.48 -1.36 9.02
CA ASP A 25 -7.66 -0.81 10.35
C ASP A 25 -7.82 0.71 10.32
N GLU A 26 -7.75 1.35 11.49
CA GLU A 26 -7.88 2.80 11.63
C GLU A 26 -6.78 3.58 10.89
N ALA A 27 -5.59 3.01 10.72
CA ALA A 27 -4.50 3.61 9.96
C ALA A 27 -4.65 3.40 8.44
N PHE A 28 -5.27 2.29 8.02
CA PHE A 28 -5.42 1.90 6.61
C PHE A 28 -6.84 1.43 6.31
N ASN A 29 -7.71 2.35 5.88
CA ASN A 29 -9.12 2.05 5.58
C ASN A 29 -9.62 2.68 4.27
N PHE A 30 -8.76 3.34 3.49
CA PHE A 30 -9.17 3.93 2.23
C PHE A 30 -8.96 2.96 1.08
N TYR A 31 -10.05 2.26 0.74
CA TYR A 31 -10.11 1.32 -0.38
C TYR A 31 -11.32 1.61 -1.25
N TYR A 32 -11.16 1.46 -2.56
CA TYR A 32 -12.27 1.50 -3.50
C TYR A 32 -12.96 0.13 -3.53
N PRO A 33 -14.25 0.03 -3.16
CA PRO A 33 -14.98 -1.23 -3.14
C PRO A 33 -14.96 -1.95 -4.50
N ASP A 34 -15.01 -1.19 -5.59
CA ASP A 34 -14.96 -1.71 -6.96
C ASP A 34 -13.65 -2.47 -7.25
N ASN A 35 -12.51 -1.98 -6.73
CA ASN A 35 -11.23 -2.66 -6.89
C ASN A 35 -11.20 -3.99 -6.13
N LEU A 36 -11.74 -4.00 -4.91
CA LEU A 36 -11.83 -5.23 -4.10
C LEU A 36 -12.77 -6.24 -4.77
N ALA A 37 -13.91 -5.78 -5.29
CA ALA A 37 -14.86 -6.61 -6.00
C ALA A 37 -14.25 -7.19 -7.29
N LEU A 38 -13.47 -6.40 -8.03
CA LEU A 38 -12.77 -6.87 -9.23
C LEU A 38 -11.76 -7.97 -8.88
N LEU A 39 -10.92 -7.79 -7.87
CA LEU A 39 -9.95 -8.79 -7.44
C LEU A 39 -10.62 -10.08 -6.98
N ALA A 40 -11.70 -9.99 -6.20
CA ALA A 40 -12.49 -11.14 -5.80
C ALA A 40 -13.07 -11.90 -7.00
N ARG A 41 -13.58 -11.18 -8.01
CA ARG A 41 -14.11 -11.76 -9.24
C ARG A 41 -13.07 -12.44 -10.10
N CYS A 42 -11.80 -12.08 -9.95
CA CYS A 42 -10.66 -12.73 -10.60
C CYS A 42 -10.11 -13.92 -9.79
N GLY A 43 -10.75 -14.31 -8.68
CA GLY A 43 -10.35 -15.47 -7.88
C GLY A 43 -9.27 -15.19 -6.82
N VAL A 44 -8.89 -13.92 -6.60
CA VAL A 44 -7.88 -13.57 -5.58
C VAL A 44 -8.45 -13.78 -4.18
N LYS A 45 -7.75 -14.56 -3.35
CA LYS A 45 -8.07 -14.73 -1.94
C LYS A 45 -7.57 -13.54 -1.13
N MET A 46 -8.47 -12.69 -0.67
CA MET A 46 -8.11 -11.55 0.19
C MET A 46 -8.19 -11.94 1.67
N VAL A 47 -7.12 -11.65 2.42
CA VAL A 47 -7.05 -11.83 3.87
C VAL A 47 -6.75 -10.48 4.50
N ARG A 48 -7.65 -10.01 5.36
CA ARG A 48 -7.51 -8.72 6.05
C ARG A 48 -6.61 -8.88 7.27
N PHE A 49 -5.77 -7.90 7.54
CA PHE A 49 -4.93 -7.84 8.73
C PHE A 49 -4.78 -6.38 9.20
N SER A 50 -4.53 -6.16 10.47
CA SER A 50 -4.31 -4.83 11.05
C SER A 50 -2.83 -4.58 11.32
N PRO A 51 -2.17 -3.65 10.60
CA PRO A 51 -0.84 -3.17 10.97
C PRO A 51 -0.73 -2.62 12.40
N LEU A 52 -1.82 -2.09 12.97
CA LEU A 52 -1.86 -1.58 14.34
C LEU A 52 -1.92 -2.69 15.40
N ARG A 53 -2.64 -3.77 15.14
CA ARG A 53 -3.08 -4.72 16.18
C ARG A 53 -2.49 -6.11 15.99
N ASP A 54 -2.33 -6.56 14.75
CA ASP A 54 -1.84 -7.90 14.48
C ASP A 54 -0.32 -7.96 14.60
N ARG A 55 0.17 -9.04 15.21
CA ARG A 55 1.61 -9.32 15.34
C ARG A 55 2.12 -10.26 14.26
N GLN A 56 1.23 -10.76 13.41
CA GLN A 56 1.54 -11.71 12.35
C GLN A 56 0.91 -11.30 11.03
N LEU A 57 1.76 -11.23 10.00
CA LEU A 57 1.34 -11.03 8.63
C LEU A 57 0.84 -12.39 8.09
N PRO A 58 -0.35 -12.44 7.48
CA PRO A 58 -0.83 -13.64 6.81
C PRO A 58 0.13 -14.12 5.72
N ALA A 59 0.20 -15.44 5.51
CA ALA A 59 0.91 -15.99 4.35
C ALA A 59 0.25 -15.49 3.06
N CYS A 60 1.01 -14.77 2.24
CA CYS A 60 0.50 -14.07 1.06
C CYS A 60 1.57 -13.96 -0.03
N GLN A 61 1.12 -13.77 -1.27
CA GLN A 61 1.96 -13.46 -2.43
C GLN A 61 2.02 -11.95 -2.67
N MET A 62 1.06 -11.20 -2.13
CA MET A 62 1.00 -9.75 -2.25
C MET A 62 0.48 -9.12 -0.96
N ILE A 63 0.99 -7.93 -0.64
CA ILE A 63 0.54 -7.07 0.45
C ILE A 63 0.02 -5.78 -0.17
N TRP A 64 -1.17 -5.35 0.24
CA TRP A 64 -1.73 -4.05 -0.10
C TRP A 64 -1.87 -3.20 1.15
N LEU A 65 -1.05 -2.15 1.22
CA LEU A 65 -1.11 -1.07 2.19
C LEU A 65 -1.85 0.11 1.54
N GLY A 66 -3.16 0.19 1.75
CA GLY A 66 -3.99 1.22 1.13
C GLY A 66 -3.74 2.62 1.66
N GLY A 67 -4.64 3.51 1.27
CA GLY A 67 -4.66 4.86 1.82
C GLY A 67 -5.18 4.88 3.27
N GLY A 68 -4.89 5.96 3.95
CA GLY A 68 -5.35 6.23 5.31
C GLY A 68 -4.50 7.30 5.96
N TYR A 69 -4.52 7.35 7.29
CA TYR A 69 -3.87 8.38 8.09
C TYR A 69 -2.88 7.77 9.09
N PRO A 70 -1.80 7.11 8.61
CA PRO A 70 -0.81 6.49 9.48
C PRO A 70 -0.15 7.49 10.44
N GLU A 71 -0.12 8.78 10.11
CA GLU A 71 0.39 9.85 10.96
C GLU A 71 -0.42 10.03 12.26
N LEU A 72 -1.73 9.75 12.24
CA LEU A 72 -2.57 9.80 13.44
C LEU A 72 -2.32 8.60 14.36
N HIS A 73 -1.73 7.53 13.82
CA HIS A 73 -1.48 6.28 14.52
C HIS A 73 0.01 5.91 14.54
N ALA A 74 0.90 6.87 14.28
CA ALA A 74 2.34 6.62 14.07
C ALA A 74 3.01 5.95 15.28
N ALA A 75 2.61 6.33 16.50
CA ALA A 75 3.09 5.71 17.72
C ALA A 75 2.72 4.22 17.81
N GLY A 76 1.47 3.86 17.50
CA GLY A 76 1.01 2.47 17.51
C GLY A 76 1.67 1.63 16.42
N LEU A 77 1.76 2.19 15.21
CA LEU A 77 2.45 1.55 14.08
C LEU A 77 3.93 1.31 14.37
N SER A 78 4.61 2.30 14.97
CA SER A 78 6.03 2.19 15.32
C SER A 78 6.27 1.22 16.47
N ALA A 79 5.31 1.07 17.38
CA ALA A 79 5.40 0.16 18.51
C ALA A 79 5.19 -1.31 18.11
N ASN A 80 4.51 -1.59 16.99
CA ASN A 80 4.30 -2.93 16.47
C ASN A 80 5.55 -3.46 15.74
N HIS A 81 6.62 -3.69 16.50
CA HIS A 81 7.90 -4.16 15.98
C HIS A 81 7.81 -5.50 15.26
N GLU A 82 6.90 -6.39 15.68
CA GLU A 82 6.65 -7.66 15.02
C GLU A 82 6.14 -7.45 13.60
N MET A 83 5.12 -6.62 13.40
CA MET A 83 4.60 -6.34 12.06
C MET A 83 5.65 -5.68 11.16
N LEU A 84 6.40 -4.69 11.67
CA LEU A 84 7.50 -4.06 10.92
C LEU A 84 8.55 -5.09 10.48
N THR A 85 8.89 -6.03 11.37
CA THR A 85 9.85 -7.11 11.07
C THR A 85 9.30 -8.06 10.01
N GLN A 86 8.01 -8.38 10.06
CA GLN A 86 7.38 -9.27 9.10
C GLN A 86 7.23 -8.64 7.72
N LEU A 87 6.93 -7.35 7.64
CA LEU A 87 6.93 -6.60 6.38
C LEU A 87 8.32 -6.63 5.72
N ARG A 88 9.38 -6.33 6.49
CA ARG A 88 10.77 -6.44 5.99
C ARG A 88 11.10 -7.85 5.53
N ALA A 89 10.67 -8.86 6.29
CA ALA A 89 10.89 -10.25 5.93
C ALA A 89 10.13 -10.64 4.65
N ALA A 90 8.89 -10.18 4.47
CA ALA A 90 8.11 -10.41 3.26
C ALA A 90 8.77 -9.76 2.04
N HIS A 91 9.20 -8.50 2.17
CA HIS A 91 9.95 -7.81 1.12
C HIS A 91 11.21 -8.59 0.70
N ARG A 92 12.03 -9.03 1.67
CA ARG A 92 13.24 -9.83 1.40
C ARG A 92 12.97 -11.17 0.70
N ARG A 93 11.78 -11.75 0.88
CA ARG A 93 11.34 -12.97 0.17
C ARG A 93 10.80 -12.71 -1.23
N GLY A 94 10.72 -11.44 -1.66
CA GLY A 94 10.15 -11.06 -2.95
C GLY A 94 8.63 -11.00 -2.97
N VAL A 95 7.96 -10.92 -1.81
CA VAL A 95 6.51 -10.66 -1.75
C VAL A 95 6.24 -9.28 -2.35
N ALA A 96 5.28 -9.19 -3.27
CA ALA A 96 4.88 -7.93 -3.87
C ALA A 96 4.23 -7.03 -2.82
N ILE A 97 4.65 -5.76 -2.72
CA ILE A 97 4.05 -4.78 -1.81
C ILE A 97 3.56 -3.60 -2.64
N TYR A 98 2.26 -3.37 -2.60
CA TYR A 98 1.62 -2.21 -3.18
C TYR A 98 1.18 -1.27 -2.07
N ALA A 99 1.62 -0.01 -2.15
CA ALA A 99 1.44 0.97 -1.11
C ALA A 99 0.92 2.29 -1.69
N GLU A 100 -0.16 2.82 -1.13
CA GLU A 100 -0.80 4.06 -1.56
C GLU A 100 -0.67 5.14 -0.50
N CYS A 101 -0.21 6.36 -0.86
CA CYS A 101 -0.12 7.53 0.02
C CYS A 101 0.37 7.21 1.45
N GLY A 102 -0.54 7.01 2.42
CA GLY A 102 -0.22 6.59 3.78
C GLY A 102 0.55 5.27 3.85
N GLY A 103 0.21 4.28 3.03
CA GLY A 103 1.00 3.05 2.88
C GLY A 103 2.45 3.33 2.48
N LEU A 104 2.69 4.30 1.59
CA LEU A 104 4.05 4.67 1.18
C LEU A 104 4.84 5.30 2.35
N MET A 105 4.19 6.14 3.14
CA MET A 105 4.78 6.71 4.36
C MET A 105 5.17 5.61 5.36
N TYR A 106 4.32 4.59 5.50
CA TYR A 106 4.58 3.44 6.38
C TYR A 106 5.71 2.52 5.88
N LEU A 107 5.96 2.46 4.57
CA LEU A 107 7.10 1.74 4.01
C LEU A 107 8.45 2.46 4.16
N GLY A 108 8.43 3.76 4.42
CA GLY A 108 9.62 4.58 4.64
C GLY A 108 10.40 4.20 5.89
N THR A 109 11.56 4.83 6.09
CA THR A 109 12.39 4.66 7.29
C THR A 109 11.74 5.31 8.51
N THR A 110 11.25 6.54 8.37
CA THR A 110 10.59 7.27 9.47
C THR A 110 9.42 8.12 9.01
N LEU A 111 8.50 8.35 9.94
CA LEU A 111 7.40 9.31 9.80
C LEU A 111 7.47 10.34 10.93
N GLU A 112 7.60 11.61 10.55
CA GLU A 112 7.51 12.76 11.46
C GLU A 112 6.10 13.35 11.40
N VAL A 113 5.41 13.33 12.55
CA VAL A 113 4.03 13.82 12.69
C VAL A 113 4.02 15.32 12.96
N THR A 114 2.84 15.95 12.91
CA THR A 114 2.69 17.42 13.03
C THR A 114 3.16 17.97 14.37
N SER A 115 3.22 17.16 15.44
CA SER A 115 3.80 17.55 16.74
C SER A 115 5.34 17.67 16.71
N GLY A 116 5.99 17.23 15.63
CA GLY A 116 7.44 17.17 15.49
C GLY A 116 8.06 15.85 15.99
N GLU A 117 7.26 14.97 16.60
CA GLU A 117 7.71 13.64 16.99
C GLU A 117 7.97 12.78 15.75
N ARG A 118 9.04 11.98 15.81
CA ARG A 118 9.46 11.09 14.73
C ARG A 118 9.39 9.65 15.18
N TYR A 119 8.77 8.83 14.34
CA TYR A 119 8.51 7.42 14.58
C TYR A 119 9.19 6.56 13.52
N THR A 120 9.74 5.41 13.95
CA THR A 120 10.36 4.45 13.04
C THR A 120 9.28 3.65 12.32
N MET A 121 9.44 3.48 11.01
CA MET A 121 8.49 2.78 10.15
C MET A 121 9.14 1.50 9.57
N ALA A 122 8.59 0.95 8.49
CA ALA A 122 9.02 -0.37 8.00
C ALA A 122 10.44 -0.38 7.41
N ASP A 123 11.03 0.76 7.06
CA ASP A 123 12.39 0.88 6.53
C ASP A 123 12.65 -0.08 5.36
N ILE A 124 11.67 -0.19 4.47
CA ILE A 124 11.76 -0.96 3.23
C ILE A 124 12.23 -0.05 2.10
N ILE A 125 11.76 1.20 2.11
CA ILE A 125 12.18 2.23 1.17
C ILE A 125 12.99 3.26 1.99
N PRO A 126 14.29 3.47 1.68
CA PRO A 126 15.07 4.52 2.33
C PRO A 126 14.40 5.88 2.12
N GLY A 127 13.95 6.52 3.19
CA GLY A 127 13.24 7.77 3.08
C GLY A 127 12.54 8.21 4.36
N HIS A 128 12.31 9.53 4.45
CA HIS A 128 11.65 10.15 5.60
C HIS A 128 10.43 10.92 5.13
N SER A 129 9.27 10.59 5.69
CA SER A 129 8.04 11.34 5.50
C SER A 129 7.88 12.35 6.64
N ARG A 130 7.50 13.59 6.31
CA ARG A 130 7.21 14.64 7.29
C ARG A 130 5.88 15.28 6.99
N MET A 131 5.00 15.32 7.97
CA MET A 131 3.72 16.01 7.86
C MET A 131 3.93 17.51 7.91
N GLY A 132 3.53 18.19 6.83
CA GLY A 132 3.54 19.65 6.76
C GLY A 132 2.31 20.25 7.43
N THR A 133 2.42 21.52 7.83
CA THR A 133 1.31 22.28 8.44
C THR A 133 0.29 22.81 7.42
N ARG A 134 0.58 22.67 6.12
CA ARG A 134 -0.31 23.03 5.00
C ARG A 134 -0.24 21.95 3.94
N LEU A 135 -1.37 21.66 3.28
CA LEU A 135 -1.41 20.84 2.08
C LEU A 135 -0.73 21.62 0.94
N THR A 136 0.54 21.31 0.66
CA THR A 136 1.39 22.16 -0.18
C THR A 136 1.42 21.81 -1.67
N ARG A 137 0.80 20.73 -2.12
CA ARG A 137 0.77 20.36 -3.56
C ARG A 137 -0.49 19.57 -3.89
N PHE A 138 -1.51 20.27 -4.40
CA PHE A 138 -2.51 19.66 -5.26
C PHE A 138 -2.13 19.97 -6.70
N GLY A 139 -1.97 18.94 -7.52
CA GLY A 139 -1.64 19.10 -8.92
C GLY A 139 -1.18 17.79 -9.53
N TYR A 140 -1.29 17.73 -10.86
CA TYR A 140 -0.89 16.58 -11.65
C TYR A 140 0.61 16.29 -11.47
N CYS A 141 0.92 15.03 -11.22
CA CYS A 141 2.28 14.52 -11.25
C CYS A 141 2.39 13.45 -12.33
N GLU A 142 3.34 13.63 -13.23
CA GLU A 142 3.71 12.62 -14.21
C GLU A 142 4.88 11.81 -13.65
N ALA A 143 4.71 10.48 -13.67
CA ALA A 143 5.77 9.55 -13.33
C ALA A 143 6.03 8.62 -14.51
N GLN A 144 7.29 8.43 -14.86
CA GLN A 144 7.70 7.46 -15.89
C GLN A 144 8.36 6.26 -15.23
N ALA A 145 7.89 5.06 -15.57
CA ALA A 145 8.54 3.84 -15.12
C ALA A 145 9.90 3.69 -15.84
N GLN A 146 11.00 3.70 -15.08
CA GLN A 146 12.34 3.50 -15.64
C GLN A 146 12.65 2.03 -15.93
N GLN A 147 11.91 1.12 -15.29
CA GLN A 147 12.06 -0.33 -15.41
C GLN A 147 10.68 -0.99 -15.32
N GLN A 148 10.63 -2.31 -15.54
CA GLN A 148 9.39 -3.07 -15.43
C GLN A 148 8.91 -3.07 -13.97
N THR A 149 7.65 -2.71 -13.76
CA THR A 149 7.00 -2.73 -12.45
C THR A 149 5.68 -3.50 -12.52
N LEU A 150 5.06 -3.73 -11.36
CA LEU A 150 3.70 -4.28 -11.27
C LEU A 150 2.65 -3.40 -11.96
N LEU A 151 2.90 -2.08 -12.07
CA LEU A 151 1.91 -1.09 -12.51
C LEU A 151 2.14 -0.58 -13.94
N ALA A 152 3.37 -0.69 -14.43
CA ALA A 152 3.81 -0.06 -15.66
C ALA A 152 5.05 -0.74 -16.26
N ALA A 153 5.04 -0.90 -17.58
CA ALA A 153 6.22 -1.27 -18.37
C ALA A 153 7.21 -0.10 -18.46
N PRO A 154 8.51 -0.36 -18.72
CA PRO A 154 9.51 0.69 -18.91
C PRO A 154 9.05 1.71 -19.96
N GLY A 155 9.28 2.99 -19.70
CA GLY A 155 8.92 4.08 -20.59
C GLY A 155 7.46 4.53 -20.50
N ARG A 156 6.55 3.75 -19.88
CA ARG A 156 5.15 4.15 -19.69
C ARG A 156 5.08 5.31 -18.71
N VAL A 157 4.42 6.40 -19.12
CA VAL A 157 4.09 7.53 -18.27
C VAL A 157 2.72 7.30 -17.64
N ALA A 158 2.64 7.34 -16.32
CA ALA A 158 1.38 7.38 -15.58
C ALA A 158 1.20 8.81 -15.07
N ALA A 159 0.18 9.49 -15.58
CA ALA A 159 -0.36 10.71 -14.99
C ALA A 159 -1.53 10.31 -14.10
N ARG A 160 -1.57 10.77 -12.85
CA ARG A 160 -2.79 10.72 -12.03
C ARG A 160 -3.36 12.15 -11.90
N PRO A 161 -4.69 12.32 -11.97
CA PRO A 161 -5.37 13.58 -11.65
C PRO A 161 -5.18 14.00 -10.20
#